data_AF-A0AAJ6JZP3-F1
#
_entry.id   AF-A0AAJ6JZP3-F1
#
_cell.length_a   1.000
_cell.length_b   1.000
_cell.length_c   1.000
_cell.angle_alpha   90.00
_cell.angle_beta   90.00
_cell.angle_gamma   90.00
#
_symmetry.space_group_name_H-M   'P 1'
#
loop_
_entity.id
_entity.type
_entity.pdbx_description
1 polymer ?
#
loop_
_entity_poly.entity_id
_entity_poly.type
_entity_poly.pdbx_seq_one_letter_code
_entity_poly.pdbx_strand_id
1 'polypeptide(L)' 'MIEKLKKTWVVNGELWLNCPVCGAEVKDYDICDNCGWQNTGATNIDGGPNKMALEEAKKAYANGKSIE' A
#
# COMPACT_ATOMS: atom_id res chain seq x y z
N MET A 1 -14.84 -17.37 -14.33
CA MET A 1 -14.99 -16.02 -14.91
C MET A 1 -14.24 -15.02 -14.04
N ILE A 2 -13.56 -14.10 -14.69
CA ILE A 2 -12.35 -13.38 -14.23
C ILE A 2 -12.77 -12.10 -13.49
N GLU A 3 -13.38 -12.23 -12.32
CA GLU A 3 -13.83 -11.06 -11.53
C GLU A 3 -13.14 -10.93 -10.16
N LYS A 4 -12.31 -11.89 -9.74
CA LYS A 4 -11.67 -11.88 -8.40
C LYS A 4 -10.37 -11.06 -8.29
N LEU A 5 -10.02 -10.22 -9.26
CA LEU A 5 -8.65 -9.67 -9.37
C LEU A 5 -8.53 -8.17 -9.69
N LYS A 6 -9.57 -7.35 -9.51
CA LYS A 6 -9.34 -5.90 -9.54
C LYS A 6 -8.57 -5.47 -8.28
N LYS A 7 -7.23 -5.53 -8.36
CA LYS A 7 -6.30 -5.00 -7.35
C LYS A 7 -6.34 -3.47 -7.27
N THR A 8 -6.84 -2.83 -8.32
CA THR A 8 -6.93 -1.38 -8.46
C THR A 8 -8.30 -0.97 -9.02
N TRP A 9 -8.69 0.28 -8.77
CA TRP A 9 -9.87 0.93 -9.31
C TRP A 9 -9.60 2.41 -9.62
N VAL A 10 -10.49 3.07 -10.37
CA VAL A 10 -10.31 4.47 -10.77
C VAL A 10 -11.35 5.36 -10.11
N VAL A 11 -10.90 6.46 -9.51
CA VAL A 11 -11.75 7.50 -8.91
C VAL A 11 -11.34 8.84 -9.53
N ASN A 12 -12.26 9.51 -10.22
CA ASN A 12 -12.01 10.81 -10.87
C ASN A 12 -10.78 10.83 -11.80
N GLY A 13 -10.49 9.71 -12.47
CA GLY A 13 -9.33 9.57 -13.36
C GLY A 13 -8.02 9.18 -12.67
N GLU A 14 -8.00 9.09 -11.34
CA GLU A 14 -6.85 8.63 -10.55
C GLU A 14 -6.96 7.14 -10.25
N LEU A 15 -5.84 6.41 -10.26
CA LEU A 15 -5.78 4.99 -9.92
C LEU A 15 -5.62 4.83 -8.41
N TRP A 16 -6.37 3.90 -7.83
CA TRP A 16 -6.41 3.59 -6.40
C TRP A 16 -6.21 2.09 -6.17
N LEU A 17 -5.66 1.73 -5.02
CA LEU A 17 -5.51 0.36 -4.53
C LEU A 17 -5.67 0.31 -3.01
N ASN A 18 -5.75 -0.90 -2.47
CA ASN A 18 -5.61 -1.11 -1.03
C ASN A 18 -4.13 -1.12 -0.64
N CYS A 19 -3.79 -0.34 0.37
CA CYS A 19 -2.47 -0.33 1.00
C CYS A 19 -2.10 -1.76 1.42
N PRO A 20 -0.93 -2.28 1.00
CA PRO A 20 -0.55 -3.65 1.29
C PRO A 20 -0.22 -3.89 2.78
N VAL A 21 -0.07 -2.82 3.57
CA VAL A 21 0.25 -2.89 5.00
C VAL A 21 -1.02 -2.92 5.84
N CYS A 22 -1.88 -1.92 5.69
CA CYS A 22 -3.03 -1.71 6.58
C CYS A 22 -4.39 -1.96 5.91
N GLY A 23 -4.44 -2.14 4.59
CA GLY A 23 -5.67 -2.35 3.83
C GLY A 23 -6.49 -1.09 3.55
N ALA A 24 -6.08 0.09 4.03
CA ALA A 24 -6.74 1.36 3.71
C ALA A 24 -6.58 1.72 2.22
N GLU A 25 -7.52 2.49 1.68
CA GLU A 25 -7.44 2.98 0.30
C GLU A 25 -6.29 3.99 0.15
N VAL A 26 -5.53 3.86 -0.92
CA VAL A 26 -4.43 4.78 -1.25
C VAL A 26 -4.32 4.92 -2.77
N LYS A 27 -3.96 6.12 -3.23
CA LYS A 27 -3.66 6.36 -4.65
C LYS A 27 -2.44 5.57 -5.08
N ASP A 28 -2.38 5.18 -6.36
CA ASP A 28 -1.21 4.54 -6.95
C ASP A 28 0.01 5.48 -6.86
N TYR A 29 1.17 4.96 -6.42
CA TYR A 29 2.40 5.72 -6.18
C TYR A 29 2.26 6.90 -5.19
N ASP A 30 1.63 6.65 -4.05
CA ASP A 30 1.38 7.64 -2.99
C ASP A 30 1.65 7.08 -1.58
N ILE A 31 1.64 7.97 -0.58
CA ILE A 31 1.83 7.62 0.83
C ILE A 31 0.47 7.31 1.45
N CYS A 32 0.35 6.18 2.14
CA CYS A 32 -0.87 5.84 2.85
C CYS A 32 -1.02 6.70 4.11
N ASP A 33 -1.99 7.60 4.13
CA ASP A 33 -2.27 8.50 5.26
C ASP A 33 -2.55 7.77 6.60
N ASN A 34 -2.98 6.51 6.53
CA ASN A 34 -3.30 5.73 7.72
C ASN A 34 -2.08 5.08 8.39
N CYS A 35 -1.09 4.63 7.63
CA CYS A 35 0.05 3.88 8.17
C CYS A 35 1.43 4.43 7.77
N GLY A 36 1.49 5.40 6.87
CA GLY A 36 2.73 6.01 6.39
C GLY A 36 3.49 5.20 5.33
N TRP A 37 3.03 3.99 4.98
CA TRP A 37 3.67 3.19 3.94
C TRP A 37 3.55 3.84 2.56
N GLN A 38 4.67 3.96 1.85
CA GLN A 38 4.68 4.48 0.49
C GLN A 38 4.48 3.32 -0.49
N ASN A 39 3.32 3.28 -1.15
CA ASN A 39 3.02 2.21 -2.08
C ASN A 39 3.78 2.42 -3.41
N THR A 40 4.31 1.36 -4.00
CA THR A 40 5.07 1.39 -5.26
C THR A 40 4.22 0.91 -6.45
N GLY A 41 2.91 1.15 -6.34
CA GLY A 41 1.87 0.77 -7.27
C GLY A 41 1.28 -0.62 -7.05
N ALA A 42 0.42 -1.09 -7.96
CA ALA A 42 -0.38 -2.32 -7.80
C ALA A 42 0.40 -3.60 -7.42
N THR A 43 1.67 -3.70 -7.81
CA THR A 43 2.52 -4.87 -7.48
C THR A 43 3.17 -4.76 -6.10
N ASN A 44 3.35 -3.53 -5.57
CA ASN A 44 4.02 -3.23 -4.31
C ASN A 44 5.33 -4.01 -4.12
N ILE A 45 6.39 -3.52 -4.75
CA ILE A 45 7.75 -4.06 -4.62
C ILE A 45 8.47 -3.47 -3.40
N ASP A 46 9.31 -4.30 -2.76
CA ASP A 46 10.23 -3.85 -1.72
C ASP A 46 11.33 -2.95 -2.31
N GLY A 47 11.67 -1.88 -1.60
CA GLY A 47 12.63 -0.85 -2.02
C GLY A 47 11.97 0.48 -2.40
N GLY A 48 12.76 1.36 -3.04
CA GLY A 48 12.35 2.74 -3.32
C GLY A 48 12.51 3.64 -2.09
N PRO A 49 11.50 4.43 -1.70
CA PRO A 49 11.61 5.39 -0.58
C PRO A 49 11.42 4.77 0.82
N ASN A 50 10.88 3.54 0.92
CA ASN A 50 10.70 2.86 2.21
C ASN A 50 12.04 2.34 2.74
N LYS A 51 12.28 2.45 4.06
CA LYS A 51 13.53 1.98 4.70
C LYS A 51 13.46 0.55 5.21
N MET A 52 12.26 -0.04 5.24
CA MET A 52 12.02 -1.42 5.67
C MET A 52 11.28 -2.23 4.59
N ALA A 53 11.38 -3.55 4.67
CA ALA A 53 10.63 -4.44 3.80
C ALA A 53 9.13 -4.43 4.13
N LEU A 54 8.28 -4.74 3.15
CA LEU A 54 6.83 -4.75 3.31
C LEU A 54 6.36 -5.65 4.47
N GLU A 55 7.01 -6.80 4.64
CA GLU A 55 6.70 -7.71 5.75
C GLU A 55 7.10 -7.15 7.12
N GLU A 56 8.15 -6.32 7.18
CA GLU A 56 8.54 -5.61 8.41
C GLU A 56 7.54 -4.51 8.73
N ALA A 57 7.10 -3.75 7.71
CA ALA A 57 6.08 -2.72 7.86
C ALA A 57 4.73 -3.30 8.33
N LYS A 58 4.28 -4.42 7.77
CA LYS A 58 3.09 -5.14 8.24
C LYS A 58 3.20 -5.52 9.72
N LYS A 59 4.35 -6.05 10.14
CA LYS A 59 4.59 -6.39 11.55
C LYS A 59 4.64 -5.15 12.42
N ALA A 60 5.29 -4.07 12.00
CA ALA A 60 5.35 -2.82 12.73
C ALA A 60 3.94 -2.27 12.97
N TYR A 61 3.12 -2.17 11.91
CA TYR A 61 1.73 -1.72 11.99
C TYR A 61 0.88 -2.59 12.93
N ALA A 62 0.96 -3.92 12.80
CA ALA A 62 0.22 -4.85 13.66
C ALA A 62 0.62 -4.75 15.14
N ASN A 63 1.84 -4.30 15.44
CA ASN A 63 2.33 -4.07 16.80
C ASN A 63 2.19 -2.61 17.26
N GLY A 64 1.52 -1.74 16.49
CA GLY A 64 1.37 -0.32 16.81
C GLY A 64 2.68 0.48 16.78
N LYS A 65 3.69 -0.02 16.06
CA LYS A 65 4.98 0.65 15.86
C LYS A 65 4.95 1.49 14.59
N SER A 66 5.80 2.51 14.54
CA SER A 66 5.98 3.36 13.36
C SER A 66 6.57 2.59 12.18
N ILE A 67 6.21 3.01 10.97
CA ILE A 67 6.78 2.57 9.69
C ILE A 67 7.76 3.65 9.20
N GLU A 68 8.89 3.22 8.64
CA GLU A 68 10.02 4.09 8.21
C GLU A 68 10.43 3.88 6.75
#